data_AF-W1VQ50-F1
#
_entry.id   AF-W1VQ50-F1
#
_cell.length_a   1.000
_cell.length_b   1.000
_cell.length_c   1.000
_cell.angle_alpha   90.00
_cell.angle_beta   90.00
_cell.angle_gamma   90.00
#
_symmetry.space_group_name_H-M   'P 1'
#
loop_
_entity.id
_entity.type
_entity.pdbx_description
1 polymer ?
#
loop_
_entity_poly.entity_id
_entity_poly.type
_entity_poly.pdbx_seq_one_letter_code
_entity_poly.pdbx_strand_id
1 'polypeptide(L)'
;MSRSSAFTPRLPSLVTRLNAMLDDGADRIVVGLAGAPGSGKSTLARLLARRLDERGLLAGEVPMDGFHMSNAVLDQLGRHGRKGAPDTFDVAGYLVILDRIRRTGPDGPAEVLAPVYRRDLHEPVAAGTRVQGRGVVVTEGNYLALDSGGWEGVRERIDLLIMLEVPEHHLITRL
;
A
#
# COMPACT_ATOMS: atom_id res chain seq x y z
N MET A 1 7.60 21.27 -5.48
CA MET A 1 8.89 21.03 -4.80
C MET A 1 8.61 20.43 -3.41
N SER A 2 8.55 19.10 -3.32
CA SER A 2 8.29 18.41 -2.05
C SER A 2 9.62 17.86 -1.53
N ARG A 3 10.08 18.39 -0.38
CA ARG A 3 11.28 17.90 0.29
C ARG A 3 10.98 16.52 0.88
N SER A 4 11.46 15.46 0.23
CA SER A 4 11.59 14.14 0.85
C SER A 4 12.73 14.24 1.87
N SER A 5 12.42 14.31 3.17
CA SER A 5 13.43 14.19 4.23
C SER A 5 13.43 12.77 4.78
N ALA A 6 14.61 12.14 4.78
CA ALA A 6 14.90 10.85 5.37
C ALA A 6 14.57 10.82 6.87
N PHE A 7 13.41 10.26 7.22
CA PHE A 7 13.04 9.97 8.60
C PHE A 7 12.12 8.75 8.61
N THR A 8 12.56 7.65 9.23
CA THR A 8 11.64 6.57 9.59
C THR A 8 10.97 6.96 10.91
N PRO A 9 9.70 7.38 10.91
CA PRO A 9 9.03 7.75 12.15
C PRO A 9 8.94 6.55 13.08
N ARG A 10 9.11 6.78 14.39
CA ARG A 10 8.85 5.74 15.40
C ARG A 10 7.36 5.39 15.33
N LEU A 11 7.04 4.11 15.45
CA LEU A 11 5.68 3.61 15.29
C LEU A 11 4.65 4.33 16.19
N PRO A 12 4.92 4.62 17.49
CA PRO A 12 3.99 5.39 18.32
C PRO A 12 3.73 6.80 17.78
N SER A 13 4.76 7.53 17.34
CA SER A 13 4.58 8.87 16.77
C SER A 13 3.79 8.86 15.46
N LEU A 14 3.92 7.80 14.66
CA LEU A 14 3.16 7.64 13.44
C LEU A 14 1.66 7.43 13.73
N VAL A 15 1.33 6.57 14.69
CA VAL A 15 -0.06 6.33 15.11
C VAL A 15 -0.68 7.61 15.67
N THR A 16 0.05 8.36 16.51
CA THR A 16 -0.43 9.65 17.03
C THR A 16 -0.72 10.64 15.90
N ARG A 17 0.17 10.74 14.91
CA ARG A 17 -0.03 11.63 13.75
C ARG A 17 -1.26 11.24 12.94
N LEU A 18 -1.46 9.94 12.69
CA LEU A 18 -2.62 9.45 11.96
C LEU A 18 -3.93 9.69 12.72
N ASN A 19 -3.92 9.55 14.05
CA ASN A 19 -5.08 9.88 14.88
C ASN A 19 -5.42 11.37 14.78
N ALA A 20 -4.43 12.26 14.90
CA ALA A 20 -4.65 13.71 14.79
C ALA A 20 -5.25 14.09 13.43
N MET A 21 -4.79 13.47 12.34
CA MET A 21 -5.37 13.70 11.01
C MET A 21 -6.85 13.25 10.91
N LEU A 22 -7.25 12.19 11.64
CA LEU A 22 -8.67 11.78 11.71
C LEU A 22 -9.49 12.76 12.57
N ASP A 23 -8.92 13.22 13.68
CA ASP A 23 -9.54 14.20 14.58
C ASP A 23 -9.76 15.55 13.85
N ASP A 24 -8.90 15.90 12.89
CA ASP A 24 -9.03 17.07 12.01
C ASP A 24 -10.13 16.92 10.93
N GLY A 25 -10.92 15.84 10.97
CA GLY A 25 -12.10 15.65 10.14
C GLY A 25 -11.90 14.74 8.93
N ALA A 26 -10.77 14.05 8.79
CA ALA A 26 -10.59 13.06 7.74
C ALA A 26 -11.45 11.80 8.01
N ASP A 27 -12.25 11.40 7.03
CA ASP A 27 -13.05 10.16 7.09
C ASP A 27 -12.19 8.93 6.80
N ARG A 28 -11.25 9.09 5.87
CA ARG A 28 -10.30 8.08 5.42
C ARG A 28 -8.93 8.70 5.26
N ILE A 29 -7.91 7.97 5.69
CA ILE A 29 -6.51 8.31 5.46
C ILE A 29 -5.83 7.13 4.81
N VAL A 30 -5.22 7.31 3.66
CA VAL A 30 -4.37 6.31 3.02
C VAL A 30 -2.92 6.57 3.42
N VAL A 31 -2.32 5.65 4.17
CA VAL A 31 -0.89 5.67 4.51
C VAL A 31 -0.13 4.65 3.67
N GLY A 32 0.90 5.11 2.97
CA GLY A 32 1.77 4.29 2.14
C GLY A 32 3.12 4.02 2.81
N LEU A 33 3.58 2.78 2.77
CA LEU A 33 4.94 2.40 3.15
C LEU A 33 5.71 1.92 1.92
N ALA A 34 6.70 2.68 1.50
CA ALA A 34 7.56 2.34 0.38
C ALA A 34 9.00 2.12 0.83
N GLY A 35 9.73 1.32 0.07
CA GLY A 35 11.11 0.95 0.35
C GLY A 35 11.54 -0.16 -0.58
N ALA A 36 12.84 -0.39 -0.69
CA ALA A 36 13.37 -1.47 -1.52
C ALA A 36 12.90 -2.87 -1.04
N PRO A 37 12.90 -3.89 -1.91
CA PRO A 37 12.83 -5.29 -1.47
C PRO A 37 13.78 -5.57 -0.30
N GLY A 38 13.34 -6.30 0.73
CA GLY A 38 14.16 -6.58 1.92
C GLY A 38 14.29 -5.44 2.96
N SER A 39 13.70 -4.27 2.70
CA SER A 39 13.73 -3.12 3.64
C SER A 39 12.96 -3.33 4.96
N GLY A 40 12.08 -4.34 5.02
CA GLY A 40 11.21 -4.59 6.19
C GLY A 40 9.88 -3.81 6.16
N LYS A 41 9.53 -3.18 5.03
CA LYS A 41 8.28 -2.41 4.88
C LYS A 41 7.02 -3.21 5.20
N SER A 42 6.92 -4.47 4.77
CA SER A 42 5.76 -5.33 5.07
C SER A 42 5.67 -5.67 6.57
N THR A 43 6.81 -5.76 7.27
CA THR A 43 6.84 -5.93 8.74
C THR A 43 6.33 -4.67 9.43
N LEU A 44 6.79 -3.48 9.00
CA LEU A 44 6.32 -2.22 9.56
C LEU A 44 4.84 -1.96 9.27
N ALA A 45 4.38 -2.29 8.06
CA ALA A 45 2.97 -2.16 7.66
C ALA A 45 2.07 -3.01 8.56
N ARG A 46 2.43 -4.28 8.80
CA ARG A 46 1.70 -5.17 9.70
C ARG A 46 1.67 -4.66 11.15
N LEU A 47 2.81 -4.17 11.64
CA LEU A 47 2.89 -3.61 12.99
C LEU A 47 2.04 -2.33 13.12
N LEU A 48 2.02 -1.49 12.08
CA LEU A 48 1.17 -0.30 12.03
C LEU A 48 -0.31 -0.66 12.00
N ALA A 49 -0.72 -1.56 11.10
CA ALA A 49 -2.10 -2.02 10.98
C ALA A 49 -2.60 -2.56 12.33
N ARG A 50 -1.82 -3.44 12.97
CA ARG A 50 -2.15 -3.97 14.30
C ARG A 50 -2.36 -2.86 15.35
N ARG A 51 -1.49 -1.85 15.39
CA ARG A 51 -1.59 -0.77 16.39
C ARG A 51 -2.74 0.18 16.14
N LEU A 52 -3.14 0.35 14.88
CA LEU A 52 -4.34 1.10 14.50
C LEU A 52 -5.59 0.31 14.87
N ASP A 53 -5.59 -1.00 14.64
CA ASP A 53 -6.70 -1.90 14.96
C ASP A 53 -6.97 -1.97 16.47
N GLU A 54 -5.91 -2.10 17.27
CA GLU A 54 -5.98 -2.04 18.75
C GLU A 54 -6.61 -0.73 19.29
N ARG A 55 -6.69 0.32 18.46
CA ARG A 55 -7.28 1.62 18.79
C ARG A 55 -8.62 1.87 18.09
N GLY A 56 -9.12 0.92 17.29
CA GLY A 56 -10.33 1.09 16.47
C GLY A 56 -10.15 2.09 15.33
N LEU A 57 -8.92 2.33 14.87
CA LEU A 57 -8.58 3.29 13.81
C LEU A 57 -8.25 2.62 12.49
N LEU A 58 -8.06 1.29 12.46
CA LEU A 58 -7.77 0.57 11.21
C LEU A 58 -9.07 0.37 10.43
N ALA A 59 -9.00 0.72 9.16
CA ALA A 59 -10.13 0.65 8.26
C ALA A 59 -9.87 -0.29 7.06
N GLY A 60 -8.66 -0.83 6.94
CA GLY A 60 -8.28 -1.93 6.04
C GLY A 60 -6.82 -1.91 5.61
N GLU A 61 -6.36 -3.02 5.02
CA GLU A 61 -5.03 -3.15 4.40
C GLU A 61 -5.19 -3.44 2.91
N VAL A 62 -4.44 -2.73 2.06
CA VAL A 62 -4.47 -2.89 0.59
C VAL A 62 -3.04 -2.89 0.04
N PRO A 63 -2.28 -3.99 0.21
CA PRO A 63 -0.90 -4.07 -0.28
C PRO A 63 -0.84 -4.04 -1.82
N MET A 64 0.17 -3.36 -2.35
CA MET A 64 0.45 -3.28 -3.80
C MET A 64 0.59 -4.67 -4.44
N ASP A 65 1.16 -5.65 -3.72
CA ASP A 65 1.37 -7.01 -4.21
C ASP A 65 0.06 -7.68 -4.67
N GLY A 66 -1.09 -7.31 -4.10
CA GLY A 66 -2.39 -7.83 -4.53
C GLY A 66 -2.74 -7.53 -5.99
N PHE A 67 -2.06 -6.55 -6.58
CA PHE A 67 -2.28 -6.10 -7.95
C PHE A 67 -1.22 -6.62 -8.93
N HIS A 68 -0.46 -7.66 -8.58
CA HIS A 68 0.27 -8.40 -9.61
C HIS A 68 -0.72 -8.88 -10.68
N MET A 69 -0.29 -8.90 -11.94
CA MET A 69 -1.00 -9.69 -12.94
C MET A 69 -0.84 -11.19 -12.60
N SER A 70 -1.83 -12.00 -12.96
CA SER A 70 -1.74 -13.45 -12.76
C SER A 70 -0.63 -14.06 -13.62
N ASN A 71 -0.12 -15.24 -13.25
CA ASN A 71 0.90 -15.91 -14.07
C ASN A 71 0.42 -16.13 -15.51
N ALA A 72 -0.86 -16.49 -15.69
CA ALA A 72 -1.46 -16.65 -17.01
C ALA A 72 -1.41 -15.37 -17.86
N VAL A 73 -1.70 -14.21 -17.27
CA VAL A 73 -1.60 -12.92 -17.98
C VAL A 73 -0.13 -12.58 -18.27
N LEU A 74 0.76 -12.83 -17.32
CA LEU A 74 2.19 -12.59 -17.52
C LEU A 74 2.81 -13.48 -18.60
N ASP A 75 2.37 -14.73 -18.73
CA ASP A 75 2.78 -15.64 -19.80
C ASP A 75 2.30 -15.13 -21.16
N GLN A 76 1.04 -14.69 -21.27
CA GLN A 76 0.50 -14.09 -22.49
C GLN A 76 1.27 -12.83 -22.92
N LEU A 77 1.73 -12.04 -21.95
CA LEU A 77 2.52 -10.83 -22.20
C LEU A 77 4.02 -11.10 -22.39
N GLY A 78 4.49 -12.33 -22.20
CA GLY A 78 5.93 -12.66 -22.24
C GLY A 78 6.74 -12.04 -21.10
N ARG A 79 6.12 -11.79 -19.94
CA ARG A 79 6.69 -11.06 -18.79
C ARG A 79 6.85 -11.91 -17.52
N HIS A 80 6.51 -13.19 -17.55
CA HIS A 80 6.57 -14.06 -16.37
C HIS A 80 7.97 -14.07 -15.71
N GLY A 81 9.05 -14.13 -16.50
CA GLY A 81 10.42 -14.06 -15.97
C GLY A 81 10.82 -12.73 -15.33
N ARG A 82 9.95 -11.70 -15.40
CA ARG A 82 10.14 -10.38 -14.80
C ARG A 82 9.11 -10.08 -13.72
N LYS A 83 8.37 -11.08 -13.22
CA LYS A 83 7.35 -10.91 -12.18
C LYS A 83 7.90 -10.13 -11.00
N GLY A 84 7.19 -9.06 -10.62
CA GLY A 84 7.63 -8.11 -9.59
C GLY A 84 8.24 -6.83 -10.16
N ALA A 85 8.52 -6.73 -11.46
CA ALA A 85 8.88 -5.48 -12.12
C ALA A 85 7.67 -4.53 -12.27
N PRO A 86 7.87 -3.20 -12.43
CA PRO A 86 6.77 -2.22 -12.45
C PRO A 86 5.70 -2.50 -13.50
N ASP A 87 6.06 -3.10 -14.64
CA ASP A 87 5.19 -3.42 -15.77
C ASP A 87 4.48 -4.79 -15.65
N THR A 88 4.54 -5.42 -14.47
CA THR A 88 3.90 -6.72 -14.16
C THR A 88 2.72 -6.60 -13.20
N PHE A 89 2.26 -5.37 -12.93
CA PHE A 89 1.13 -5.05 -12.07
C PHE A 89 -0.02 -4.44 -12.87
N ASP A 90 -1.25 -4.71 -12.44
CA ASP A 90 -2.44 -3.95 -12.83
C ASP A 90 -2.48 -2.61 -12.08
N VAL A 91 -1.67 -1.66 -12.53
CA VAL A 91 -1.57 -0.32 -11.93
C VAL A 91 -2.90 0.44 -12.05
N ALA A 92 -3.59 0.29 -13.18
CA ALA A 92 -4.89 0.93 -13.40
C ALA A 92 -5.93 0.42 -12.40
N GLY A 93 -6.01 -0.90 -12.20
CA GLY A 93 -6.85 -1.52 -11.18
C GLY A 93 -6.50 -1.04 -9.76
N TYR A 94 -5.21 -0.88 -9.47
CA TYR A 94 -4.77 -0.35 -8.17
C TYR A 94 -5.24 1.09 -7.94
N LEU A 95 -5.08 1.97 -8.93
CA LEU A 95 -5.58 3.36 -8.85
C LEU A 95 -7.10 3.42 -8.65
N VAL A 96 -7.85 2.57 -9.34
CA VAL A 96 -9.32 2.48 -9.20
C VAL A 96 -9.71 2.05 -7.78
N ILE A 97 -9.02 1.07 -7.19
CA ILE A 97 -9.28 0.65 -5.82
C ILE A 97 -8.98 1.78 -4.83
N LEU A 98 -7.85 2.46 -4.96
CA LEU A 98 -7.51 3.60 -4.12
C LEU A 98 -8.54 4.74 -4.24
N ASP A 99 -9.03 5.05 -5.44
CA ASP A 99 -10.08 6.04 -5.66
C ASP A 99 -11.39 5.64 -4.97
N ARG A 100 -11.78 4.37 -5.06
CA ARG A 100 -12.97 3.86 -4.37
C ARG A 100 -12.84 3.98 -2.85
N ILE A 101 -11.66 3.69 -2.31
CA ILE A 101 -11.36 3.80 -0.89
C ILE A 101 -11.51 5.25 -0.41
N ARG A 102 -10.92 6.20 -1.15
CA ARG A 102 -11.00 7.62 -0.81
C ARG A 102 -12.42 8.19 -0.89
N ARG A 103 -13.28 7.60 -1.71
CA ARG A 103 -14.70 7.99 -1.84
C ARG A 103 -15.62 7.28 -0.84
N THR A 104 -15.12 6.40 0.02
CA THR A 104 -15.96 5.67 1.00
C THR A 104 -16.56 6.65 2.01
N GLY A 105 -17.90 6.66 2.13
CA GLY A 105 -18.68 7.61 2.93
C GLY A 105 -20.17 7.52 2.60
N PRO A 106 -21.02 8.46 3.06
CA PRO A 106 -22.48 8.45 2.81
C PRO A 106 -22.86 8.35 1.33
N ASP A 107 -22.09 9.01 0.46
CA ASP A 107 -22.30 9.04 -1.00
C ASP A 107 -21.37 8.06 -1.75
N GLY A 108 -20.68 7.19 -1.01
CA GLY A 108 -19.66 6.28 -1.50
C GLY A 108 -20.00 4.80 -1.29
N PRO A 109 -19.11 3.89 -1.72
CA PRO A 109 -19.27 2.47 -1.40
C PRO A 109 -19.12 2.26 0.12
N ALA A 110 -20.06 1.56 0.74
CA ALA A 110 -19.96 1.18 2.17
C ALA A 110 -18.77 0.23 2.44
N GLU A 111 -18.32 -0.46 1.40
CA GLU A 111 -17.21 -1.41 1.44
C GLU A 111 -16.46 -1.41 0.10
N VAL A 112 -15.13 -1.55 0.17
CA VAL A 112 -14.29 -1.85 -0.99
C VAL A 112 -13.61 -3.20 -0.77
N LEU A 113 -13.86 -4.12 -1.71
CA LEU A 113 -13.11 -5.37 -1.81
C LEU A 113 -11.86 -5.14 -2.65
N ALA A 114 -10.71 -5.58 -2.16
CA ALA A 114 -9.44 -5.45 -2.86
C ALA A 114 -8.74 -6.82 -2.98
N PRO A 115 -7.90 -7.03 -4.01
CA PRO A 115 -7.17 -8.27 -4.16
C PRO A 115 -6.02 -8.36 -3.14
N VAL A 116 -5.58 -9.59 -2.86
CA VAL A 116 -4.39 -9.86 -2.04
C VAL A 116 -3.49 -10.86 -2.75
N TYR A 117 -2.18 -10.74 -2.57
CA TYR A 117 -1.26 -11.74 -3.10
C TYR A 117 -1.16 -12.92 -2.14
N ARG A 118 -1.50 -14.11 -2.61
CA ARG A 118 -1.40 -15.35 -1.85
C ARG A 118 -0.06 -16.01 -2.16
N ARG A 119 0.87 -15.95 -1.21
CA ARG A 119 2.24 -16.50 -1.37
C ARG A 119 2.25 -18.02 -1.50
N ASP A 120 1.29 -18.70 -0.89
CA ASP A 120 1.10 -20.14 -1.03
C ASP A 120 0.64 -20.52 -2.46
N LEU A 121 -0.13 -19.66 -3.11
CA LEU A 121 -0.60 -19.85 -4.48
C LEU A 121 0.32 -19.23 -5.53
N HIS A 122 1.18 -18.30 -5.12
CA HIS A 122 1.95 -17.42 -6.01
C HIS A 122 1.07 -16.67 -7.02
N GLU A 123 -0.13 -16.26 -6.60
CA GLU A 123 -1.12 -15.58 -7.45
C GLU A 123 -1.84 -14.43 -6.70
N PRO A 124 -2.27 -13.37 -7.42
CA PRO A 124 -3.25 -12.42 -6.91
C PRO A 124 -4.62 -13.10 -6.78
N VAL A 125 -5.29 -12.90 -5.64
CA VAL A 125 -6.63 -13.41 -5.39
C VAL A 125 -7.57 -12.24 -5.19
N ALA A 126 -8.59 -12.15 -6.05
CA ALA A 126 -9.62 -11.11 -5.99
C ALA A 126 -10.40 -11.17 -4.66
N ALA A 127 -10.88 -10.01 -4.20
CA ALA A 127 -11.67 -9.88 -2.97
C ALA A 127 -11.03 -10.54 -1.73
N GLY A 128 -9.70 -10.51 -1.65
CA GLY A 128 -8.96 -11.11 -0.54
C GLY A 128 -8.87 -10.25 0.72
N THR A 129 -9.23 -8.97 0.64
CA THR A 129 -9.31 -8.05 1.78
C THR A 129 -10.49 -7.09 1.63
N ARG A 130 -10.94 -6.56 2.77
CA ARG A 130 -12.10 -5.69 2.90
C ARG A 130 -11.66 -4.38 3.52
N VAL A 131 -12.12 -3.28 2.94
CA VAL A 131 -11.89 -1.92 3.45
C VAL A 131 -13.24 -1.32 3.82
N GLN A 132 -13.45 -1.03 5.10
CA GLN A 132 -14.77 -0.68 5.67
C GLN A 132 -14.67 0.41 6.74
N GLY A 133 -15.76 1.15 6.94
CA GLY A 133 -15.86 2.17 7.98
C GLY A 133 -15.03 3.43 7.72
N ARG A 134 -14.75 4.18 8.80
CA ARG A 134 -13.84 5.33 8.82
C ARG A 134 -12.46 4.87 9.32
N GLY A 135 -11.43 5.67 9.05
CA GLY A 135 -10.11 5.48 9.63
C GLY A 135 -8.99 5.29 8.61
N VAL A 136 -7.94 4.61 9.01
CA VAL A 136 -6.70 4.49 8.25
C VAL A 136 -6.70 3.24 7.37
N VAL A 137 -6.34 3.42 6.11
CA VAL A 137 -6.02 2.34 5.18
C VAL A 137 -4.51 2.27 4.99
N VAL A 138 -3.95 1.10 5.23
CA VAL A 138 -2.51 0.86 5.08
C VAL A 138 -2.24 0.22 3.72
N THR A 139 -1.36 0.82 2.95
CA THR A 139 -0.79 0.23 1.73
C THR A 139 0.73 0.19 1.81
N GLU A 140 1.35 -0.80 1.17
CA GLU A 140 2.79 -0.95 1.10
C GLU A 140 3.20 -1.50 -0.27
N GLY A 141 4.39 -1.09 -0.75
CA GLY A 141 4.90 -1.50 -2.04
C GLY A 141 6.18 -0.77 -2.46
N ASN A 142 6.97 -1.36 -3.35
CA ASN A 142 8.24 -0.75 -3.78
C ASN A 142 8.03 0.43 -4.75
N TYR A 143 6.86 0.53 -5.39
CA TYR A 143 6.58 1.48 -6.47
C TYR A 143 5.61 2.60 -6.10
N LEU A 144 5.23 2.75 -4.83
CA LEU A 144 4.28 3.79 -4.41
C LEU A 144 4.78 5.23 -4.62
N ALA A 145 6.10 5.39 -4.83
CA ALA A 145 6.76 6.66 -5.12
C ALA A 145 7.28 6.75 -6.57
N LEU A 146 7.02 5.74 -7.41
CA LEU A 146 7.53 5.70 -8.77
C LEU A 146 6.77 6.70 -9.64
N ASP A 147 7.50 7.51 -10.40
CA ASP A 147 7.00 8.61 -11.21
C ASP A 147 6.96 8.27 -12.72
N SER A 148 6.84 6.99 -13.04
CA SER A 148 6.78 6.48 -14.42
C SER A 148 5.82 5.28 -14.55
N GLY A 149 5.32 5.05 -15.76
CA GLY A 149 4.63 3.79 -16.11
C GLY A 149 3.22 3.64 -15.54
N GLY A 150 2.56 4.75 -15.19
CA GLY A 150 1.22 4.80 -14.60
C GLY A 150 1.24 4.86 -13.06
N TRP A 151 2.39 4.67 -12.43
CA TRP A 151 2.55 4.71 -10.97
C TRP A 151 2.49 6.11 -10.37
N GLU A 152 2.66 7.16 -11.19
CA GLU A 152 2.61 8.57 -10.82
C GLU A 152 1.34 8.90 -10.04
N GLY A 153 0.21 8.33 -10.50
CA GLY A 153 -1.11 8.55 -9.90
C GLY A 153 -1.26 7.95 -8.50
N VAL A 154 -0.40 7.01 -8.10
CA VAL A 154 -0.47 6.37 -6.78
C VAL A 154 -0.12 7.38 -5.70
N ARG A 155 0.91 8.20 -5.92
CA ARG A 155 1.33 9.19 -4.93
C ARG A 155 0.21 10.18 -4.61
N GLU A 156 -0.59 10.58 -5.59
CA GLU A 156 -1.71 11.53 -5.43
C GLU A 156 -2.87 10.98 -4.58
N ARG A 157 -2.90 9.65 -4.38
CA ARG A 157 -3.93 8.93 -3.62
C ARG A 157 -3.46 8.50 -2.23
N ILE A 158 -2.23 8.87 -1.84
CA ILE A 158 -1.64 8.59 -0.53
C ILE A 158 -1.51 9.90 0.25
N ASP A 159 -2.18 9.99 1.39
CA ASP A 159 -2.16 11.18 2.25
C ASP A 159 -0.82 11.30 3.00
N LEU A 160 -0.26 10.17 3.43
CA LEU A 160 1.06 10.09 4.05
C LEU A 160 1.88 8.95 3.46
N LEU A 161 2.99 9.28 2.79
CA LEU A 161 3.94 8.31 2.28
C LEU A 161 5.18 8.27 3.18
N ILE A 162 5.56 7.06 3.60
CA ILE A 162 6.73 6.81 4.44
C ILE A 162 7.73 6.01 3.61
N MET A 163 8.93 6.56 3.44
CA MET A 163 10.04 5.90 2.78
C MET A 163 10.93 5.22 3.81
N LEU A 164 11.08 3.91 3.69
CA LEU A 164 12.03 3.13 4.46
C LEU A 164 13.36 3.11 3.72
N GLU A 165 14.33 3.81 4.29
CA GLU A 165 15.70 3.83 3.80
C GLU A 165 16.52 2.81 4.58
N VAL A 166 17.02 1.80 3.85
CA VAL A 166 17.92 0.79 4.39
C VAL A 166 19.17 0.79 3.53
N PRO A 167 20.38 0.90 4.13
CA PRO A 167 21.63 0.86 3.37
C PRO A 167 21.70 -0.41 2.49
N GLU A 168 22.20 -0.26 1.26
CA GLU A 168 22.19 -1.32 0.25
C GLU A 168 22.84 -2.63 0.73
N HIS A 169 23.94 -2.55 1.48
CA HIS A 169 24.62 -3.71 2.04
C HIS A 169 23.74 -4.53 3.02
N HIS A 170 22.76 -3.91 3.66
CA HIS A 170 21.76 -4.60 4.49
C HIS A 170 20.60 -5.18 3.68
N LEU A 171 20.37 -4.70 2.46
CA LEU A 171 19.36 -5.26 1.56
C LEU A 171 19.88 -6.55 0.91
N ILE A 172 21.13 -6.56 0.43
CA ILE A 172 21.76 -7.73 -0.23
C ILE A 172 21.75 -8.96 0.68
N THR A 173 21.91 -8.79 1.99
CA THR A 173 21.89 -9.90 2.96
C THR A 173 20.50 -10.48 3.23
N ARG A 174 19.44 -9.88 2.68
CA ARG A 174 18.03 -10.22 2.93
C ARG A 174 17.24 -10.60 1.68
N LEU A 175 17.86 -10.50 0.50
CA LEU A 175 17.32 -10.94 -0.78
C LEU A 175 17.79 -12.36 -1.08
#